data_AF-A0A1F6D3K5-F1
#
_entry.id   AF-A0A1F6D3K5-F1
#
_cell.length_a   1.000
_cell.length_b   1.000
_cell.length_c   1.000
_cell.angle_alpha   90.00
_cell.angle_beta   90.00
_cell.angle_gamma   90.00
#
_symmetry.space_group_name_H-M   'P 1'
#
loop_
_entity.id
_entity.type
_entity.pdbx_description
1 polymer ?
#
loop_
_entity_poly.entity_id
_entity_poly.type
_entity_poly.pdbx_seq_one_letter_code
_entity_poly.pdbx_strand_id
1 'polypeptide(L)'
;MNHLEGVRLSLDRAGVILDEARNLQNRGVWNLVVRRCQEAVELALKGALQWAGLEVPRVHDVGAVLRQHPDRFPPDFKAWIPKLASISRALRAEREISFYGDEESGLPPEMLYDADDAAEALTRATFALEKCRGLLTPP
;
A
#
# COMPACT_ATOMS: atom_id res chain seq x y z
N MET A 1 -6.38 1.04 24.62
CA MET A 1 -5.99 1.55 23.30
C MET A 1 -7.18 2.26 22.70
N ASN A 2 -7.04 3.54 22.39
CA ASN A 2 -8.06 4.28 21.63
C ASN A 2 -8.10 3.70 20.21
N HIS A 3 -9.27 3.58 19.61
CA HIS A 3 -9.42 3.11 18.22
C HIS A 3 -8.50 3.86 17.23
N LEU A 4 -8.35 5.17 17.41
CA LEU A 4 -7.47 6.01 16.59
C LEU A 4 -5.97 5.76 16.84
N GLU A 5 -5.61 5.23 18.00
CA GLU A 5 -4.22 4.86 18.31
C GLU A 5 -3.76 3.66 17.45
N GLY A 6 -4.64 2.67 17.26
CA GLY A 6 -4.38 1.53 16.37
C GLY A 6 -4.22 1.95 14.90
N VAL A 7 -5.04 2.90 14.46
CA VAL A 7 -4.91 3.51 13.12
C VAL A 7 -3.55 4.19 12.98
N ARG A 8 -3.18 5.05 13.94
CA ARG A 8 -1.90 5.77 13.91
C ARG A 8 -0.71 4.82 13.85
N LEU A 9 -0.68 3.79 14.71
CA LEU A 9 0.39 2.78 14.71
C LEU A 9 0.52 2.05 13.37
N SER A 10 -0.61 1.76 12.70
CA SER A 10 -0.61 1.11 11.39
C SER A 10 -0.03 2.02 10.31
N LEU A 11 -0.40 3.31 10.31
CA LEU A 11 0.09 4.31 9.36
C LEU A 11 1.57 4.67 9.61
N ASP A 12 2.01 4.69 10.86
CA ASP A 12 3.42 4.91 11.21
C ASP A 12 4.28 3.76 10.71
N ARG A 13 3.83 2.51 10.90
CA ARG A 13 4.51 1.33 10.36
C ARG A 13 4.58 1.34 8.83
N ALA A 14 3.47 1.69 8.16
CA ALA A 14 3.47 1.87 6.71
C ALA A 14 4.48 2.93 6.24
N GLY A 15 4.65 4.01 7.03
CA GLY A 15 5.68 5.03 6.80
C GLY A 15 7.11 4.48 6.89
N VAL A 16 7.42 3.72 7.95
CA VAL A 16 8.74 3.08 8.12
C VAL A 16 9.06 2.18 6.94
N ILE A 17 8.10 1.36 6.51
CA ILE A 17 8.28 0.45 5.37
C ILE A 17 8.50 1.22 4.05
N LEU A 18 7.83 2.37 3.88
CA LEU A 18 8.04 3.22 2.71
C LEU A 18 9.44 3.85 2.72
N ASP A 19 9.97 4.22 3.88
CA ASP A 19 11.34 4.72 4.02
C ASP A 19 12.38 3.63 3.72
N GLU A 20 12.11 2.39 4.10
CA GLU A 20 12.93 1.24 3.68
C GLU A 20 12.90 1.05 2.16
N ALA A 21 11.73 1.20 1.52
CA ALA A 21 11.60 1.15 0.06
C ALA A 21 12.47 2.23 -0.62
N ARG A 22 12.50 3.44 -0.07
CA ARG A 22 13.38 4.54 -0.56
C ARG A 22 14.86 4.19 -0.41
N ASN A 23 15.25 3.56 0.71
CA ASN A 23 16.63 3.10 0.90
C ASN A 23 17.02 2.03 -0.13
N LEU A 24 16.13 1.08 -0.40
CA LEU A 24 16.33 0.04 -1.42
C LEU A 24 16.45 0.63 -2.83
N GLN A 25 15.66 1.68 -3.13
CA GLN A 25 15.75 2.40 -4.40
C GLN A 25 17.14 3.02 -4.60
N ASN A 26 17.67 3.69 -3.58
CA ASN A 26 19.03 4.27 -3.63
C ASN A 26 20.13 3.21 -3.84
N ARG A 27 19.85 1.95 -3.49
CA ARG A 27 20.76 0.82 -3.64
C ARG A 27 20.56 0.03 -4.94
N GLY A 28 19.57 0.40 -5.77
CA GLY A 28 19.29 -0.31 -7.01
C GLY A 28 18.58 -1.65 -6.86
N VAL A 29 17.88 -1.89 -5.75
CA VAL A 29 17.25 -3.20 -5.45
C VAL A 29 15.74 -3.15 -5.78
N TRP A 30 15.42 -3.13 -7.07
CA TRP A 30 14.11 -2.75 -7.60
C TRP A 30 12.95 -3.67 -7.20
N ASN A 31 13.14 -4.99 -7.29
CA ASN A 31 12.13 -5.97 -6.87
C ASN A 31 11.71 -5.77 -5.40
N LEU A 32 12.68 -5.50 -4.52
CA LEU A 32 12.40 -5.25 -3.11
C LEU A 32 11.73 -3.90 -2.87
N VAL A 33 11.97 -2.88 -3.71
CA VAL A 33 11.21 -1.62 -3.67
C VAL A 33 9.73 -1.89 -3.92
N VAL A 34 9.40 -2.62 -5.00
CA VAL A 34 8.01 -2.95 -5.36
C VAL A 34 7.34 -3.74 -4.23
N ARG A 35 8.04 -4.73 -3.68
CA ARG A 35 7.55 -5.52 -2.55
C ARG A 35 7.27 -4.67 -1.31
N ARG A 36 8.19 -3.80 -0.90
CA ARG A 36 7.97 -2.93 0.26
C ARG A 36 6.85 -1.93 0.03
N CYS A 37 6.70 -1.43 -1.20
CA CYS A 37 5.59 -0.56 -1.57
C CYS A 37 4.24 -1.29 -1.44
N GLN A 38 4.16 -2.56 -1.84
CA GLN A 38 2.97 -3.38 -1.64
C GLN A 38 2.61 -3.49 -0.15
N GLU A 39 3.58 -3.81 0.70
CA GLU A 39 3.40 -3.96 2.15
C GLU A 39 2.94 -2.64 2.81
N ALA A 40 3.55 -1.51 2.42
CA ALA A 40 3.18 -0.19 2.90
C ALA A 40 1.74 0.18 2.52
N VAL A 41 1.34 -0.08 1.26
CA VAL A 41 -0.04 0.17 0.79
C VAL A 41 -1.04 -0.69 1.55
N GLU A 42 -0.76 -1.99 1.71
CA GLU A 42 -1.65 -2.90 2.44
C GLU A 42 -1.90 -2.39 3.86
N LEU A 43 -0.84 -2.05 4.59
CA LEU A 43 -0.94 -1.53 5.96
C LEU A 43 -1.67 -0.19 6.01
N ALA A 44 -1.39 0.72 5.08
CA ALA A 44 -2.04 2.02 5.03
C ALA A 44 -3.56 1.89 4.81
N LEU A 45 -3.98 1.07 3.85
CA LEU A 45 -5.38 0.87 3.54
C LEU A 45 -6.11 0.07 4.63
N LYS A 46 -5.44 -0.88 5.30
CA LYS A 46 -5.99 -1.53 6.50
C LYS A 46 -6.19 -0.54 7.64
N GLY A 47 -5.27 0.41 7.81
CA GLY A 47 -5.44 1.54 8.73
C GLY A 47 -6.64 2.41 8.39
N ALA A 48 -6.90 2.67 7.10
CA ALA A 48 -8.08 3.40 6.66
C ALA A 48 -9.39 2.63 6.95
N LEU A 49 -9.42 1.31 6.74
CA LEU A 49 -10.57 0.48 7.11
C LEU A 49 -10.82 0.52 8.61
N GLN A 50 -9.75 0.43 9.42
CA GLN A 50 -9.86 0.59 10.86
C GLN A 50 -10.49 1.94 11.17
N TRP A 51 -9.95 3.06 10.67
CA TRP A 51 -10.46 4.40 10.90
C TRP A 51 -11.97 4.54 10.61
N ALA A 52 -12.46 3.87 9.56
CA ALA A 52 -13.87 3.85 9.18
C ALA A 52 -14.77 3.00 10.10
N GLY A 53 -14.20 2.38 11.13
CA GLY A 53 -14.85 1.41 12.02
C GLY A 53 -15.23 0.10 11.32
N LEU A 54 -14.51 -0.26 10.25
CA LEU A 54 -14.76 -1.48 9.48
C LEU A 54 -13.89 -2.64 9.99
N GLU A 55 -14.41 -3.86 9.85
CA GLU A 55 -13.62 -5.06 10.10
C GLU A 55 -12.49 -5.17 9.05
N VAL A 56 -11.27 -5.42 9.52
CA VAL A 56 -10.11 -5.58 8.64
C VAL A 56 -10.02 -7.04 8.19
N PRO A 57 -10.21 -7.33 6.90
CA PRO A 57 -10.15 -8.71 6.43
C PRO A 57 -8.72 -9.24 6.46
N ARG A 58 -8.57 -10.56 6.63
CA ARG A 58 -7.28 -11.27 6.55
C ARG A 58 -6.85 -11.54 5.10
N VAL A 59 -6.94 -10.54 4.25
CA VAL A 59 -6.48 -10.57 2.85
C VAL A 59 -5.51 -9.42 2.58
N HIS A 60 -4.76 -9.52 1.48
CA HIS A 60 -3.75 -8.52 1.11
C HIS A 60 -4.33 -7.38 0.25
N ASP A 61 -5.29 -7.68 -0.62
CA ASP A 61 -6.02 -6.66 -1.38
C ASP A 61 -7.30 -6.27 -0.65
N VAL A 62 -7.33 -5.03 -0.14
CA VAL A 62 -8.49 -4.46 0.56
C VAL A 62 -9.27 -3.45 -0.30
N GLY A 63 -8.92 -3.31 -1.58
CA GLY A 63 -9.54 -2.35 -2.49
C GLY A 63 -11.04 -2.58 -2.69
N ALA A 64 -11.48 -3.84 -2.70
CA ALA A 64 -12.89 -4.19 -2.79
C ALA A 64 -13.70 -3.67 -1.59
N VAL A 65 -13.15 -3.79 -0.37
CA VAL A 65 -13.83 -3.36 0.86
C VAL A 65 -14.00 -1.84 0.89
N LEU A 66 -12.98 -1.09 0.45
CA LEU A 66 -13.07 0.36 0.31
C LEU A 66 -14.21 0.78 -0.65
N ARG A 67 -14.33 0.09 -1.79
CA ARG A 67 -15.38 0.36 -2.78
C ARG A 67 -16.79 0.00 -2.30
N GLN A 68 -16.91 -0.99 -1.42
CA GLN A 68 -18.20 -1.39 -0.85
C GLN A 68 -18.69 -0.43 0.23
N HIS A 69 -17.79 0.32 0.88
CA HIS A 69 -18.12 1.18 2.02
C HIS A 69 -17.67 2.65 1.84
N PRO A 70 -17.88 3.29 0.68
CA PRO A 70 -17.34 4.62 0.43
C PRO A 70 -17.98 5.70 1.32
N ASP A 71 -19.22 5.47 1.78
CA ASP A 71 -19.97 6.39 2.65
C ASP A 71 -19.46 6.42 4.10
N ARG A 72 -18.53 5.53 4.45
CA ARG A 72 -17.85 5.53 5.76
C ARG A 72 -16.67 6.50 5.81
N PHE A 73 -16.32 7.13 4.68
CA PHE A 73 -15.18 8.01 4.55
C PHE A 73 -15.60 9.46 4.25
N PRO A 74 -14.79 10.47 4.62
CA PRO A 74 -15.03 11.86 4.26
C PRO A 74 -15.03 12.05 2.73
N PRO A 75 -15.73 13.07 2.20
CA PRO A 75 -15.82 13.32 0.75
C PRO A 75 -14.45 13.35 0.05
N ASP A 76 -13.47 14.00 0.67
CA ASP A 76 -12.12 14.13 0.11
C ASP A 76 -11.41 12.78 -0.02
N PHE A 77 -11.58 11.88 0.95
CA PHE A 77 -11.02 10.54 0.87
C PHE A 77 -11.82 9.65 -0.10
N LYS A 78 -13.14 9.78 -0.09
CA LYS A 78 -14.06 9.04 -0.97
C LYS A 78 -13.70 9.24 -2.44
N ALA A 79 -13.29 10.45 -2.84
CA ALA A 79 -12.82 10.74 -4.20
C ALA A 79 -11.61 9.89 -4.63
N TRP A 80 -10.77 9.46 -3.70
CA TRP A 80 -9.58 8.67 -3.99
C TRP A 80 -9.80 7.15 -3.99
N ILE A 81 -10.92 6.66 -3.45
CA ILE A 81 -11.21 5.23 -3.31
C ILE A 81 -11.02 4.45 -4.62
N PRO A 82 -11.49 4.90 -5.80
CA PRO A 82 -11.27 4.18 -7.04
C PRO A 82 -9.79 3.95 -7.36
N LYS A 83 -8.96 4.99 -7.14
CA LYS A 83 -7.50 4.96 -7.36
C LYS A 83 -6.79 4.11 -6.31
N LEU A 84 -7.12 4.27 -5.03
CA LEU A 84 -6.55 3.48 -3.94
C LEU A 84 -6.83 1.98 -4.12
N ALA A 85 -8.05 1.62 -4.52
CA ALA A 85 -8.40 0.23 -4.83
C ALA A 85 -7.64 -0.31 -6.05
N SER A 86 -7.40 0.52 -7.07
CA SER A 86 -6.59 0.13 -8.22
C SER A 86 -5.13 -0.13 -7.83
N ILE A 87 -4.55 0.74 -6.99
CA ILE A 87 -3.18 0.61 -6.46
C ILE A 87 -3.05 -0.67 -5.64
N SER A 88 -3.99 -0.92 -4.71
CA SER A 88 -4.04 -2.14 -3.87
C SER A 88 -3.99 -3.41 -4.72
N ARG A 89 -4.88 -3.49 -5.72
CA ARG A 89 -4.96 -4.64 -6.63
C ARG A 89 -3.69 -4.83 -7.45
N ALA A 90 -3.16 -3.75 -8.03
CA ALA A 90 -1.97 -3.81 -8.86
C ALA A 90 -0.76 -4.28 -8.06
N LEU A 91 -0.47 -3.67 -6.91
CA LEU A 91 0.68 -4.07 -6.09
C LEU A 91 0.51 -5.44 -5.46
N ARG A 92 -0.72 -5.90 -5.15
CA ARG A 92 -0.92 -7.30 -4.72
C ARG A 92 -0.49 -8.29 -5.80
N ALA A 93 -0.74 -8.00 -7.07
CA ALA A 93 -0.35 -8.89 -8.16
C ALA A 93 1.18 -9.09 -8.18
N GLU A 94 1.93 -8.02 -7.90
CA GLU A 94 3.40 -8.04 -7.83
C GLU A 94 3.98 -8.79 -6.63
N ARG A 95 3.17 -9.06 -5.58
CA ARG A 95 3.69 -9.55 -4.30
C ARG A 95 4.47 -10.86 -4.41
N GLU A 96 3.99 -11.80 -5.21
CA GLU A 96 4.60 -13.12 -5.36
C GLU A 96 5.75 -13.08 -6.35
N ILE A 97 5.55 -12.40 -7.49
CA ILE A 97 6.54 -12.25 -8.55
C ILE A 97 7.79 -11.48 -8.06
N SER A 98 7.60 -10.40 -7.31
CA SER A 98 8.71 -9.63 -6.70
C SER A 98 9.51 -10.38 -5.64
N PHE A 99 9.00 -11.52 -5.15
CA PHE A 99 9.67 -12.32 -4.14
C PHE A 99 10.28 -13.62 -4.69
N TYR A 100 9.54 -14.35 -5.51
CA TYR A 100 9.96 -15.66 -6.03
C TYR A 100 10.49 -15.60 -7.46
N GLY A 101 10.29 -14.48 -8.17
CA GLY A 101 10.52 -14.40 -9.60
C GLY A 101 9.35 -14.96 -10.38
N ASP A 102 9.56 -15.16 -11.68
CA ASP A 102 8.59 -15.77 -12.57
C ASP A 102 8.96 -17.24 -12.75
N GLU A 103 8.19 -18.12 -12.10
CA GLU A 103 8.42 -19.56 -12.14
C GLU A 103 8.21 -20.15 -13.54
N GLU A 104 7.38 -19.53 -14.38
CA GLU A 104 7.09 -20.02 -15.73
C GLU A 104 8.28 -19.79 -16.67
N SER A 105 8.89 -18.60 -16.61
CA SER A 105 10.09 -18.28 -17.39
C SER A 105 11.41 -18.63 -16.71
N GLY A 106 11.39 -18.95 -15.41
CA GLY A 106 12.57 -19.22 -14.59
C GLY A 106 13.41 -17.98 -14.28
N LEU A 107 12.88 -16.78 -14.50
CA LEU A 107 13.59 -15.53 -14.26
C LEU A 107 13.56 -15.17 -12.77
N PRO A 108 14.72 -14.84 -12.16
CA PRO A 108 14.76 -14.38 -10.79
C PRO A 108 14.15 -12.98 -10.66
N PRO A 109 13.61 -12.61 -9.49
CA PRO A 109 12.89 -11.36 -9.31
C PRO A 109 13.77 -10.13 -9.59
N GLU A 110 15.08 -10.19 -9.36
CA GLU A 110 16.03 -9.11 -9.63
C GLU A 110 16.14 -8.73 -11.11
N MET A 111 15.70 -9.62 -12.03
CA MET A 111 15.73 -9.39 -13.47
C MET A 111 14.37 -8.93 -14.03
N LEU A 112 13.32 -8.92 -13.21
CA LEU A 112 11.95 -8.63 -13.65
C LEU A 112 11.53 -7.18 -13.46
N TYR A 113 12.30 -6.42 -12.68
CA TYR A 113 11.95 -5.04 -12.31
C TYR A 113 13.11 -4.11 -12.59
N ASP A 114 12.77 -2.90 -13.04
CA ASP A 114 13.72 -1.83 -13.28
C ASP A 114 13.48 -0.61 -12.37
N ALA A 115 14.23 0.46 -12.64
CA ALA A 115 14.14 1.70 -11.87
C ALA A 115 12.79 2.40 -12.05
N ASP A 116 12.15 2.27 -13.22
CA ASP A 116 10.87 2.91 -13.52
C ASP A 116 9.74 2.18 -12.79
N ASP A 117 9.76 0.84 -12.77
CA ASP A 117 8.82 0.03 -11.97
C ASP A 117 8.90 0.39 -10.48
N ALA A 118 10.12 0.48 -9.96
CA ALA A 118 10.38 0.85 -8.57
C ALA A 118 9.89 2.28 -8.25
N ALA A 119 10.15 3.24 -9.14
CA ALA A 119 9.71 4.62 -9.00
C ALA A 119 8.17 4.75 -9.06
N GLU A 120 7.52 3.99 -9.94
CA GLU A 120 6.07 3.95 -10.03
C GLU A 120 5.45 3.35 -8.75
N ALA A 121 5.98 2.24 -8.25
CA ALA A 121 5.52 1.62 -7.02
C ALA A 121 5.64 2.58 -5.82
N LEU A 122 6.76 3.29 -5.71
CA LEU A 122 6.98 4.31 -4.68
C LEU A 122 6.00 5.47 -4.78
N THR A 123 5.72 5.95 -5.99
CA THR A 123 4.75 7.03 -6.24
C THR A 123 3.35 6.61 -5.79
N ARG A 124 2.94 5.39 -6.15
CA ARG A 124 1.65 4.81 -5.76
C ARG A 124 1.54 4.60 -4.25
N ALA A 125 2.58 4.08 -3.61
CA ALA A 125 2.61 3.84 -2.17
C ALA A 125 2.62 5.14 -1.36
N THR A 126 3.41 6.13 -1.80
CA THR A 126 3.42 7.47 -1.20
C THR A 126 2.04 8.10 -1.26
N PHE A 127 1.39 8.07 -2.43
CA PHE A 127 0.03 8.58 -2.60
C PHE A 127 -0.96 7.89 -1.62
N ALA A 128 -0.92 6.57 -1.52
CA ALA A 128 -1.84 5.83 -0.64
C ALA A 128 -1.64 6.21 0.83
N LEU A 129 -0.38 6.24 1.29
CA LEU A 129 -0.05 6.59 2.68
C LEU A 129 -0.48 8.03 3.01
N GLU A 130 -0.21 8.99 2.13
CA GLU A 130 -0.60 10.39 2.32
C GLU A 130 -2.11 10.54 2.47
N LYS A 131 -2.90 9.90 1.60
CA LYS A 131 -4.37 9.98 1.71
C LYS A 131 -4.88 9.35 3.00
N CYS A 132 -4.28 8.23 3.43
CA CYS A 132 -4.67 7.58 4.68
C CYS A 132 -4.26 8.41 5.91
N ARG A 133 -3.11 9.08 5.90
CA ARG A 133 -2.70 10.02 6.97
C ARG A 133 -3.63 11.22 7.07
N GLY A 134 -4.16 11.69 5.94
CA GLY A 134 -5.16 12.76 5.89
C GLY A 134 -6.40 12.47 6.75
N LEU A 135 -6.80 11.20 6.92
CA LEU A 135 -7.93 10.81 7.78
C LEU A 135 -7.73 11.12 9.26
N LEU A 136 -6.48 11.22 9.73
CA LEU A 136 -6.16 11.56 11.12
C LEU A 136 -6.05 13.07 11.36
N THR A 137 -6.10 13.88 10.31
CA THR A 137 -6.09 15.33 10.44
C THR A 137 -7.54 15.79 10.55
N PRO A 138 -7.91 16.57 11.59
CA PRO A 138 -9.25 17.14 11.66
C PRO A 138 -9.50 18.07 10.46
N PRO A 139 -10.76 18.18 9.99
CA PRO A 139 -11.13 19.12 8.93
C PRO A 139 -10.91 20.57 9.34
#